data_AF-A0A949BXI6-F1
#
_entry.id   AF-A0A949BXI6-F1
#
_cell.length_a   1.000
_cell.length_b   1.000
_cell.length_c   1.000
_cell.angle_alpha   90.00
_cell.angle_beta   90.00
_cell.angle_gamma   90.00
#
_symmetry.space_group_name_H-M   'P 1'
#
loop_
_entity.id
_entity.type
_entity.pdbx_description
1 polymer ?
#
loop_
_entity_poly.entity_id
_entity_poly.type
_entity_poly.pdbx_seq_one_letter_code
_entity_poly.pdbx_strand_id
1 'polypeptide(L)' 'MMGKKKIIIVMPAYNAELTLEKTYRDIPEGLVSEVILCDDESRDRTVDVA' A
#
# COMPACT_ATOMS: atom_id res chain seq x y z
N MET A 1 17.54 -12.22 -21.94
CA MET A 1 16.88 -10.93 -21.67
C MET A 1 16.52 -10.91 -20.19
N MET A 2 17.02 -9.94 -19.41
CA MET A 2 16.61 -9.82 -18.01
C MET A 2 15.12 -9.47 -18.02
N GLY A 3 14.26 -10.32 -17.46
CA GLY A 3 12.84 -9.97 -17.30
C GLY A 3 12.71 -8.65 -16.54
N LYS A 4 11.67 -7.86 -16.84
CA LYS A 4 11.36 -6.66 -16.04
C LYS A 4 11.36 -7.06 -14.56
N LYS A 5 12.14 -6.37 -13.72
CA LYS A 5 12.17 -6.63 -12.29
C LYS A 5 10.77 -6.38 -11.72
N LYS A 6 10.19 -7.38 -11.03
CA LYS A 6 8.94 -7.22 -10.29
C LYS A 6 9.24 -6.36 -9.06
N ILE A 7 8.56 -5.23 -8.93
CA ILE A 7 8.67 -4.33 -7.76
C ILE A 7 7.38 -4.48 -6.96
N ILE A 8 7.52 -4.82 -5.67
CA ILE A 8 6.39 -4.99 -4.74
C ILE A 8 6.60 -4.00 -3.60
N ILE A 9 5.55 -3.24 -3.26
CA ILE A 9 5.53 -2.39 -2.06
C ILE A 9 4.74 -3.11 -0.98
N VAL A 10 5.26 -3.08 0.25
CA VAL A 10 4.54 -3.52 1.45
C VAL A 10 4.26 -2.28 2.30
N MET A 11 3.00 -2.05 2.62
CA MET A 11 2.52 -0.94 3.44
C MET A 11 2.01 -1.50 4.77
N PRO A 12 2.80 -1.47 5.85
CA PRO A 12 2.26 -1.76 7.18
C PRO A 12 1.34 -0.62 7.63
N ALA A 13 0.19 -0.95 8.21
CA ALA A 13 -0.80 0.01 8.66
C ALA A 13 -1.35 -0.37 10.05
N TYR A 14 -1.46 0.64 10.92
CA TYR A 14 -2.18 0.58 12.19
C TYR A 14 -2.83 1.93 12.44
N ASN A 15 -4.16 1.98 12.45
CA ASN A 15 -4.95 3.20 12.54
C ASN A 15 -4.55 4.29 11.51
N ALA A 16 -4.55 3.92 10.23
CA ALA A 16 -4.14 4.73 9.09
C ALA A 16 -5.31 5.30 8.26
N GLU A 17 -6.55 5.35 8.79
CA GLU A 17 -7.73 5.76 7.99
C GLU A 17 -7.60 7.13 7.32
N LEU A 18 -6.80 8.04 7.90
CA LEU A 18 -6.62 9.41 7.41
C LEU A 18 -5.47 9.54 6.40
N THR A 19 -4.58 8.54 6.31
CA THR A 19 -3.33 8.64 5.54
C THR A 19 -3.18 7.57 4.48
N LEU A 20 -3.85 6.42 4.61
CA LEU A 20 -3.70 5.27 3.72
C LEU A 20 -3.85 5.65 2.24
N GLU A 21 -4.96 6.30 1.89
CA GLU A 21 -5.24 6.70 0.51
C GLU A 21 -4.20 7.69 -0.03
N LYS A 22 -3.80 8.66 0.78
CA LYS A 22 -2.78 9.65 0.39
C LYS A 22 -1.44 8.96 0.14
N THR A 23 -1.01 8.09 1.04
CA THR A 23 0.25 7.34 0.91
C THR A 23 0.25 6.43 -0.31
N TYR A 24 -0.89 5.79 -0.62
CA TYR A 24 -1.03 5.01 -1.85
C TYR A 24 -0.91 5.87 -3.11
N ARG A 25 -1.57 7.04 -3.14
CA ARG A 25 -1.54 7.98 -4.28
C ARG A 25 -0.16 8.62 -4.51
N ASP A 26 0.68 8.70 -3.50
CA ASP A 26 2.06 9.20 -3.62
C ASP A 26 2.99 8.18 -4.34
N ILE A 27 2.55 6.94 -4.57
CA ILE A 27 3.31 5.92 -5.31
C ILE A 27 3.31 6.26 -6.81
N PRO A 28 4.49 6.40 -7.46
CA PRO A 28 4.55 6.69 -8.89
C PRO A 28 3.89 5.61 -9.75
N GLU A 29 2.99 6.03 -10.65
CA GLU A 29 2.34 5.13 -11.60
C GLU A 29 3.36 4.41 -12.49
N GLY A 30 3.10 3.13 -12.78
CA GLY A 30 3.93 2.31 -13.66
C GLY A 30 5.27 1.85 -13.07
N LEU A 31 5.60 2.25 -11.83
CA LEU A 31 6.80 1.78 -11.12
C LEU A 31 6.60 0.39 -10.50
N VAL A 32 5.44 0.17 -9.89
CA VAL A 32 5.19 -1.01 -9.05
C VAL A 32 4.34 -2.05 -9.78
N SER A 33 4.60 -3.31 -9.47
CA SER A 33 3.81 -4.45 -9.98
C SER A 33 2.67 -4.81 -9.05
N GLU A 34 2.84 -4.56 -7.74
CA GLU A 34 1.90 -4.99 -6.70
C GLU A 34 2.11 -4.14 -5.44
N VAL A 35 1.01 -3.88 -4.72
CA VAL A 35 1.03 -3.23 -3.40
C VAL A 35 0.30 -4.15 -2.44
N ILE A 36 0.93 -4.44 -1.29
CA ILE A 36 0.39 -5.29 -0.23
C ILE A 36 0.19 -4.39 0.99
N LEU A 37 -1.06 -4.22 1.42
CA LEU A 37 -1.38 -3.59 2.70
C LEU A 37 -1.36 -4.66 3.80
N CYS A 38 -0.59 -4.42 4.85
CA CYS A 38 -0.55 -5.27 6.04
C CYS A 38 -1.19 -4.51 7.21
N ASP A 39 -2.46 -4.79 7.48
CA ASP A 39 -3.15 -4.23 8.64
C ASP A 39 -2.78 -4.98 9.94
N ASP A 40 -2.41 -4.22 10.97
CA ASP A 40 -2.00 -4.73 12.29
C ASP A 40 -3.15 -4.62 13.31
N GLU A 41 -4.30 -5.23 12.98
CA GLU A 41 -5.52 -5.20 13.81
C GLU A 41 -5.97 -3.77 14.14
N SER A 42 -6.08 -2.92 13.10
CA SER A 42 -6.56 -1.55 13.27
C SER A 42 -7.96 -1.52 13.88
N ARG A 43 -8.23 -0.49 14.70
CA ARG A 43 -9.52 -0.29 15.37
C ARG A 43 -10.30 0.91 14.80
N ASP A 44 -9.72 1.58 13.83
CA ASP A 44 -10.37 2.62 13.03
C ASP A 44 -10.86 2.05 11.69
N ARG A 45 -11.14 2.91 10.71
CA ARG A 45 -11.62 2.50 9.38
C ARG A 45 -10.50 2.20 8.38
N THR A 46 -9.29 1.87 8.82
CA THR A 46 -8.16 1.54 7.92
C THR A 46 -8.54 0.49 6.88
N VAL A 47 -9.19 -0.59 7.32
CA VAL A 47 -9.62 -1.68 6.43
C VAL A 47 -10.77 -1.25 5.51
N ASP A 48 -11.66 -0.38 5.96
CA ASP A 48 -12.81 0.09 5.17
C ASP A 48 -12.40 1.01 4.01
N VAL A 49 -11.24 1.66 4.11
CA VAL A 49 -10.71 2.60 3.11
C VAL A 49 -9.58 2.01 2.24
N ALA A 50 -9.30 0.72 2.37
CA ALA A 50 -8.25 -0.01 1.65
C ALA A 50 -8.65 -0.49 0.25
#